data_AF-A0A7V9E7G9-F1
#
_entry.id   AF-A0A7V9E7G9-F1
#
_cell.length_a   1.000
_cell.length_b   1.000
_cell.length_c   1.000
_cell.angle_alpha   90.00
_cell.angle_beta   90.00
_cell.angle_gamma   90.00
#
_symmetry.space_group_name_H-M   'P 1'
#
loop_
_entity.id
_entity.type
_entity.pdbx_description
1 polymer ?
#
loop_
_entity_poly.entity_id
_entity_poly.type
_entity_poly.pdbx_seq_one_letter_code
_entity_poly.pdbx_strand_id
1 'polypeptide(L)'
;MRHSIARAARLDGYRDDEPRNGRGTTAMASMPARAPILLAAAVSLSVLVGCTVTSNITDEPAEPAAARTVEDGVEVWDLREPPTAADVGIQPGEKTSDFQTGVPRRIRLLLPEGFELETVGPLLGFDNYGHPHRKLDHPERLGSWTPSTMFVKSAPLEPSAAYEGFKRDLAAVGLPPDAAETWLAEMRSTPTAGPGVGPIQVRDFAEVGYLEVAVLASYSPVGDTTVLSWTLTWAPPPRR
;
A
#
# COMPACT_ATOMS: atom_id res chain seq x y z
N MET A 1 -27.97 -6.44 -16.94
CA MET A 1 -26.63 -6.25 -16.34
C MET A 1 -25.63 -7.06 -17.13
N ARG A 2 -24.68 -6.43 -17.83
CA ARG A 2 -23.62 -7.11 -18.57
C ARG A 2 -22.34 -6.98 -17.74
N HIS A 3 -21.89 -8.07 -17.13
CA HIS A 3 -20.59 -8.10 -16.46
C HIS A 3 -19.49 -8.13 -17.52
N SER A 4 -18.78 -7.02 -17.66
CA SER A 4 -17.54 -6.94 -18.44
C SER A 4 -16.41 -7.44 -17.55
N ILE A 5 -15.93 -8.66 -17.81
CA ILE A 5 -14.75 -9.21 -17.15
C ILE A 5 -13.54 -8.47 -17.74
N ALA A 6 -13.02 -7.49 -17.00
CA ALA A 6 -11.78 -6.82 -17.36
C ALA A 6 -10.61 -7.79 -17.17
N ARG A 7 -10.01 -8.19 -18.28
CA ARG A 7 -8.82 -9.04 -18.33
C ARG A 7 -7.64 -8.28 -17.72
N ALA A 8 -6.97 -8.86 -16.72
CA ALA A 8 -5.72 -8.34 -16.16
C ALA A 8 -4.72 -8.04 -17.29
N ALA A 9 -4.37 -6.76 -17.44
CA ALA A 9 -3.34 -6.33 -18.37
C ALA A 9 -1.97 -6.70 -17.78
N ARG A 10 -1.35 -7.72 -18.38
CA ARG A 10 0.05 -8.08 -18.13
C ARG A 10 0.94 -6.94 -18.64
N LEU A 11 1.65 -6.26 -17.76
CA LEU A 11 2.68 -5.29 -18.13
C LEU A 11 3.90 -6.07 -18.64
N ASP A 12 3.93 -6.35 -19.94
CA ASP A 12 5.08 -6.95 -20.62
C ASP A 12 6.17 -5.88 -20.88
N GLY A 13 7.30 -6.05 -20.20
CA GLY A 13 8.64 -6.01 -20.82
C GLY A 13 9.31 -4.65 -21.05
N TYR A 14 10.05 -4.17 -20.04
CA TYR A 14 11.32 -3.47 -20.28
C TYR A 14 12.42 -4.54 -20.32
N ARG A 15 13.07 -4.69 -21.49
CA ARG A 15 14.04 -5.74 -21.78
C ARG A 15 15.41 -5.08 -21.87
N ASP A 16 16.19 -5.18 -20.79
CA ASP A 16 17.61 -4.81 -20.81
C ASP A 16 18.42 -5.98 -21.38
N ASP A 17 19.10 -5.70 -22.49
CA ASP A 17 20.15 -6.54 -23.06
C ASP A 17 21.43 -6.38 -22.22
N GLU A 18 21.83 -7.42 -21.48
CA GLU A 18 23.19 -7.52 -20.93
C GLU A 18 24.09 -8.44 -21.78
N PRO A 19 25.39 -8.10 -21.89
CA PRO A 19 26.34 -8.80 -22.75
C PRO A 19 26.85 -10.11 -22.14
N ARG A 20 26.89 -11.14 -22.99
CA ARG A 20 27.63 -12.39 -22.81
C ARG A 20 29.08 -12.14 -22.39
N ASN A 21 29.49 -12.72 -21.26
CA ASN A 21 30.90 -12.98 -20.98
C ASN A 21 31.13 -14.45 -20.58
N GLY A 22 31.93 -15.12 -21.42
CA GLY A 22 33.16 -15.80 -20.99
C GLY A 22 33.06 -17.07 -20.15
N ARG A 23 33.22 -18.22 -20.82
CA ARG A 23 33.63 -19.50 -20.23
C ARG A 23 34.95 -19.40 -19.47
N GLY A 24 35.03 -20.09 -18.33
CA GLY A 24 36.28 -20.49 -17.68
C GLY A 24 36.07 -21.75 -16.83
N THR A 25 36.33 -22.92 -17.42
CA THR A 25 36.50 -24.22 -16.77
C THR A 25 37.69 -24.23 -15.80
N THR A 26 37.69 -25.03 -14.72
CA THR A 26 38.68 -26.09 -14.40
C THR A 26 38.24 -26.90 -13.15
N ALA A 27 38.78 -28.11 -13.03
CA ALA A 27 38.29 -29.31 -12.37
C ALA A 27 38.53 -29.48 -10.86
N MET A 28 37.78 -30.46 -10.32
CA MET A 28 38.06 -31.45 -9.27
C MET A 28 39.31 -31.33 -8.38
N ALA A 29 39.11 -31.47 -7.07
CA ALA A 29 39.92 -32.35 -6.23
C ALA A 29 39.12 -32.82 -5.00
N SER A 30 39.25 -34.11 -4.70
CA SER A 30 38.51 -34.87 -3.71
C SER A 30 39.31 -35.07 -2.41
N MET A 31 38.56 -35.22 -1.31
CA MET A 31 38.78 -36.21 -0.22
C MET A 31 39.74 -35.84 0.94
N PRO A 32 39.71 -36.58 2.08
CA PRO A 32 39.13 -36.11 3.35
C PRO A 32 40.12 -36.10 4.53
N ALA A 33 39.77 -35.48 5.66
CA ALA A 33 40.40 -35.79 6.94
C ALA A 33 39.46 -35.52 8.12
N ARG A 34 39.09 -36.58 8.83
CA ARG A 34 38.50 -36.52 10.17
C ARG A 34 39.62 -36.26 11.18
N ALA A 35 39.44 -35.30 12.07
CA ALA A 35 40.09 -35.26 13.38
C ALA A 35 39.15 -34.56 14.38
N PRO A 36 38.91 -35.14 15.58
CA PRO A 36 37.97 -34.62 16.57
C PRO A 36 38.66 -33.84 17.71
N ILE A 37 37.82 -33.20 18.53
CA ILE A 37 38.07 -32.73 19.91
C ILE A 37 38.79 -31.37 20.05
N LEU A 38 38.05 -30.33 20.47
CA LEU A 38 38.24 -29.69 21.77
C LEU A 38 37.19 -28.58 22.00
N LEU A 39 36.46 -28.72 23.11
CA LEU A 39 35.63 -27.71 23.73
C LEU A 39 36.42 -26.39 23.89
N ALA A 40 35.90 -25.33 23.30
CA ALA A 40 36.07 -23.98 23.82
C ALA A 40 34.73 -23.26 23.65
N ALA A 41 33.92 -23.29 24.71
CA ALA A 41 32.75 -22.44 24.85
C ALA A 41 33.22 -20.98 24.98
N ALA A 42 33.54 -20.36 23.85
CA ALA A 42 33.64 -18.91 23.75
C ALA A 42 32.21 -18.40 23.51
N VAL A 43 31.59 -17.94 24.60
CA VAL A 43 30.38 -17.12 24.57
C VAL A 43 30.78 -15.80 23.91
N SER A 44 30.82 -15.81 22.58
CA SER A 44 30.90 -14.60 21.77
C SER A 44 29.51 -13.98 21.78
N LEU A 45 29.25 -13.18 22.81
CA LEU A 45 28.12 -12.27 22.90
C LEU A 45 28.32 -11.17 21.83
N SER A 46 28.09 -11.54 20.57
CA SER A 46 28.00 -10.59 19.47
C SER A 46 26.76 -9.75 19.72
N VAL A 47 27.02 -8.60 20.34
CA VAL A 47 26.11 -7.47 20.43
C VAL A 47 25.45 -7.31 19.06
N LEU A 48 24.18 -7.65 18.97
CA LEU A 48 23.29 -7.21 17.92
C LEU A 48 23.26 -5.69 17.98
N VAL A 49 24.26 -5.05 17.36
CA VAL A 49 24.13 -3.69 16.87
C VAL A 49 23.16 -3.82 15.71
N GLY A 50 21.87 -3.88 16.05
CA GLY A 50 20.83 -3.62 15.10
C GLY A 50 21.15 -2.26 14.52
N CYS A 51 21.47 -2.21 13.24
CA CYS A 51 21.36 -1.01 12.45
C CYS A 51 19.88 -0.63 12.49
N THR A 52 19.46 0.08 13.53
CA THR A 52 18.18 0.76 13.54
C THR A 52 18.34 1.80 12.44
N VAL A 53 17.78 1.50 11.28
CA VAL A 53 17.57 2.49 10.24
C VAL A 53 16.59 3.48 10.84
N THR A 54 17.12 4.50 11.50
CA THR A 54 16.40 5.68 11.90
C THR A 54 16.05 6.41 10.60
N SER A 55 14.95 6.02 9.98
CA SER A 55 14.25 6.90 9.06
C SER A 55 13.98 8.17 9.84
N ASN A 56 14.48 9.30 9.34
CA ASN A 56 14.16 10.63 9.85
C ASN A 56 12.68 10.91 9.61
N ILE A 57 11.81 10.27 10.39
CA ILE A 57 10.42 10.67 10.58
C ILE A 57 10.52 11.80 11.60
N THR A 58 10.49 13.03 11.11
CA THR A 58 10.49 14.22 11.95
C THR A 58 9.21 14.17 12.80
N ASP A 59 9.36 13.92 14.10
CA ASP A 59 8.27 13.78 15.09
C ASP A 59 7.56 15.12 15.40
N GLU A 60 7.78 16.17 14.63
CA GLU A 60 7.07 17.44 14.85
C GLU A 60 5.64 17.32 14.32
N PRO A 61 4.61 17.45 15.18
CA PRO A 61 3.25 17.44 14.71
C PRO A 61 3.02 18.73 13.92
N ALA A 62 2.95 18.61 12.59
CA ALA A 62 2.19 19.56 11.80
C ALA A 62 0.82 19.74 12.49
N GLU A 63 0.32 20.98 12.55
CA GLU A 63 -1.00 21.25 13.12
C GLU A 63 -2.00 20.22 12.57
N PRO A 64 -2.82 19.59 13.43
CA PRO A 64 -3.69 18.51 13.00
C PRO A 64 -4.62 19.04 11.90
N ALA A 65 -4.59 18.35 10.76
CA ALA A 65 -5.54 18.55 9.66
C ALA A 65 -6.98 18.70 10.21
N ALA A 66 -7.71 19.73 9.78
CA ALA A 66 -9.05 20.01 10.30
C ALA A 66 -10.05 18.86 10.04
N ALA A 67 -9.82 18.07 8.99
CA ALA A 67 -10.63 16.87 8.68
C ALA A 67 -10.32 15.68 9.61
N ARG A 68 -9.25 15.76 10.43
CA ARG A 68 -8.78 14.69 11.31
C ARG A 68 -9.28 14.91 12.74
N THR A 69 -9.87 13.87 13.31
CA THR A 69 -10.17 13.78 14.74
C THR A 69 -9.60 12.48 15.33
N VAL A 70 -9.53 12.40 16.66
CA VAL A 70 -9.14 11.18 17.37
C VAL A 70 -10.23 10.83 18.37
N GLU A 71 -10.88 9.69 18.17
CA GLU A 71 -11.98 9.18 19.01
C GLU A 71 -11.59 7.80 19.53
N ASP A 72 -11.52 7.62 20.86
CA ASP A 72 -11.17 6.35 21.50
C ASP A 72 -9.89 5.68 20.95
N GLY A 73 -8.89 6.49 20.57
CA GLY A 73 -7.62 6.02 20.01
C GLY A 73 -7.68 5.60 18.53
N VAL A 74 -8.78 5.91 17.84
CA VAL A 74 -8.95 5.77 16.39
C VAL A 74 -8.81 7.13 15.74
N GLU A 75 -7.94 7.23 14.73
CA GLU A 75 -7.84 8.41 13.88
C GLU A 75 -9.00 8.40 12.88
N VAL A 76 -9.89 9.38 12.98
CA VAL A 76 -11.10 9.46 12.15
C VAL A 76 -10.94 10.60 11.14
N TRP A 77 -11.20 10.28 9.87
CA TRP A 77 -11.23 11.23 8.77
C TRP A 77 -12.65 11.30 8.19
N ASP A 78 -13.28 12.47 8.28
CA ASP A 78 -14.60 12.70 7.69
C ASP A 78 -14.48 13.14 6.23
N LEU A 79 -14.83 12.24 5.32
CA LEU A 79 -14.72 12.43 3.86
C LEU A 79 -16.10 12.34 3.19
N ARG A 80 -17.18 12.47 3.98
CA ARG A 80 -18.57 12.59 3.48
C ARG A 80 -18.79 13.82 2.63
N GLU A 81 -17.93 14.82 2.81
CA GLU A 81 -17.76 15.95 1.91
C GLU A 81 -16.31 16.00 1.37
N PRO A 82 -16.07 16.52 0.15
CA PRO A 82 -14.71 16.69 -0.35
C PRO A 82 -13.91 17.65 0.53
N PRO A 83 -12.76 17.25 1.09
CA PRO A 83 -11.96 18.14 1.93
C PRO A 83 -11.26 19.19 1.07
N THR A 84 -10.89 20.30 1.69
CA THR A 84 -10.01 21.29 1.06
C THR A 84 -8.55 20.94 1.27
N ALA A 85 -7.64 21.50 0.47
CA ALA A 85 -6.20 21.35 0.64
C ALA A 85 -5.73 21.73 2.06
N ALA A 86 -6.31 22.81 2.62
CA ALA A 86 -6.03 23.26 3.97
C ALA A 86 -6.54 22.25 5.03
N ASP A 87 -7.74 21.67 4.82
CA ASP A 87 -8.31 20.69 5.74
C ASP A 87 -7.44 19.45 5.91
N VAL A 88 -6.61 19.13 4.92
CA VAL A 88 -5.70 17.97 4.91
C VAL A 88 -4.22 18.36 5.07
N GLY A 89 -3.94 19.63 5.43
CA GLY A 89 -2.59 20.10 5.73
C GLY A 89 -1.67 20.36 4.53
N ILE A 90 -2.20 20.41 3.30
CA ILE A 90 -1.41 20.77 2.12
C ILE A 90 -1.17 22.29 2.13
N GLN A 91 0.10 22.67 2.29
CA GLN A 91 0.51 24.08 2.36
C GLN A 91 0.51 24.76 0.98
N PRO A 92 0.40 26.10 0.91
CA PRO A 92 0.52 26.82 -0.35
C PRO A 92 1.84 26.52 -1.07
N GLY A 93 1.76 26.00 -2.31
CA GLY A 93 2.92 25.61 -3.12
C GLY A 93 3.30 24.13 -3.01
N GLU A 94 2.79 23.41 -2.01
CA GLU A 94 2.96 21.97 -1.88
C GLU A 94 1.91 21.20 -2.68
N LYS A 95 2.23 19.95 -3.01
CA LYS A 95 1.31 19.06 -3.74
C LYS A 95 0.76 17.92 -2.90
N THR A 96 1.41 17.63 -1.78
CA THR A 96 1.13 16.47 -0.93
C THR A 96 1.11 16.85 0.54
N SER A 97 0.45 16.02 1.32
CA SER A 97 0.52 16.01 2.78
C SER A 97 0.44 14.56 3.24
N ASP A 98 1.46 14.11 3.98
CA ASP A 98 1.59 12.74 4.44
C ASP A 98 1.57 12.69 5.98
N PHE A 99 0.72 11.82 6.52
CA PHE A 99 0.56 11.54 7.94
C PHE A 99 1.16 10.17 8.24
N GLN A 100 2.48 10.16 8.40
CA GLN A 100 3.24 8.95 8.71
C GLN A 100 3.53 8.84 10.20
N THR A 101 3.30 7.65 10.77
CA THR A 101 3.66 7.33 12.16
C THR A 101 4.66 6.17 12.20
N GLY A 102 5.55 6.19 13.19
CA GLY A 102 6.53 5.11 13.41
C GLY A 102 5.88 3.79 13.83
N VAL A 103 4.70 3.84 14.44
CA VAL A 103 3.87 2.67 14.80
C VAL A 103 2.55 2.69 14.02
N PRO A 104 2.01 1.52 13.60
CA PRO A 104 0.70 1.46 12.98
C PRO A 104 -0.41 1.94 13.92
N ARG A 105 -1.39 2.67 13.37
CA ARG A 105 -2.53 3.21 14.13
C ARG A 105 -3.85 2.83 13.45
N ARG A 106 -4.93 2.79 14.23
CA ARG A 106 -6.28 2.58 13.69
C ARG A 106 -6.72 3.84 12.97
N ILE A 107 -7.19 3.69 11.74
CA ILE A 107 -7.66 4.76 10.88
C ILE A 107 -9.08 4.38 10.44
N ARG A 108 -10.05 5.26 10.69
CA ARG A 108 -11.42 5.15 10.21
C ARG A 108 -11.73 6.26 9.22
N LEU A 109 -12.24 5.90 8.05
CA LEU A 109 -12.68 6.82 7.01
C LEU A 109 -14.20 6.80 6.95
N LEU A 110 -14.82 7.97 7.16
CA LEU A 110 -16.26 8.13 6.97
C LEU A 110 -16.48 8.61 5.54
N LEU A 111 -17.20 7.81 4.75
CA LEU A 111 -17.41 8.06 3.32
C LEU A 111 -18.85 8.51 3.06
N PRO A 112 -19.14 9.08 1.87
CA PRO A 112 -20.50 9.40 1.44
C PRO A 112 -21.43 8.19 1.57
N GLU A 113 -22.74 8.46 1.63
CA GLU A 113 -23.79 7.43 1.69
C GLU A 113 -23.73 6.51 2.94
N GLY A 114 -22.96 6.91 3.97
CA GLY A 114 -22.87 6.18 5.23
C GLY A 114 -21.93 4.99 5.21
N PHE A 115 -21.08 4.88 4.19
CA PHE A 115 -20.03 3.88 4.15
C PHE A 115 -18.89 4.23 5.13
N GLU A 116 -18.28 3.21 5.72
CA GLU A 116 -17.16 3.35 6.64
C GLU A 116 -16.07 2.35 6.28
N LEU A 117 -14.81 2.81 6.27
CA LEU A 117 -13.63 1.94 6.10
C LEU A 117 -12.74 2.04 7.33
N GLU A 118 -12.26 0.90 7.83
CA GLU A 118 -11.36 0.87 8.98
C GLU A 118 -10.15 -0.03 8.71
N THR A 119 -8.94 0.50 8.95
CA THR A 119 -7.68 -0.23 8.79
C THR A 119 -6.70 0.14 9.88
N VAL A 120 -5.59 -0.60 9.89
CA VAL A 120 -4.43 -0.32 10.72
C VAL A 120 -3.24 -0.06 9.78
N GLY A 121 -2.73 1.17 9.82
CA GLY A 121 -1.67 1.60 8.92
C GLY A 121 -0.74 2.63 9.56
N PRO A 122 0.53 2.66 9.16
CA PRO A 122 1.44 3.73 9.55
C PRO A 122 1.31 4.96 8.65
N LEU A 123 0.67 4.84 7.47
CA LEU A 123 0.70 5.89 6.44
C LEU A 123 -0.69 6.17 5.87
N LEU A 124 -1.01 7.46 5.88
CA LEU A 124 -2.14 8.07 5.20
C LEU A 124 -1.62 9.32 4.50
N GLY A 125 -1.98 9.55 3.26
CA GLY A 125 -1.51 10.73 2.52
C GLY A 125 -2.55 11.26 1.56
N PHE A 126 -2.39 12.53 1.20
CA PHE A 126 -3.18 13.24 0.21
C PHE A 126 -2.26 13.81 -0.86
N ASP A 127 -2.66 13.73 -2.13
CA ASP A 127 -1.89 14.27 -3.23
C ASP A 127 -2.74 14.98 -4.30
N ASN A 128 -2.05 15.78 -5.11
CA ASN A 128 -2.59 16.51 -6.25
C ASN A 128 -1.83 16.26 -7.55
N TYR A 129 -1.11 15.14 -7.65
CA TYR A 129 -0.30 14.86 -8.84
C TYR A 129 -1.16 14.42 -10.04
N GLY A 130 -2.40 13.96 -9.80
CA GLY A 130 -3.22 13.30 -10.81
C GLY A 130 -4.13 14.20 -11.66
N HIS A 131 -4.64 15.32 -11.13
CA HIS A 131 -5.75 16.02 -11.77
C HIS A 131 -5.59 17.55 -11.68
N PRO A 132 -5.34 18.26 -12.79
CA PRO A 132 -5.37 19.73 -12.78
C PRO A 132 -6.80 20.17 -12.46
N HIS A 133 -6.98 20.74 -11.26
CA HIS A 133 -8.18 21.42 -10.75
C HIS A 133 -9.45 21.12 -11.56
N ARG A 134 -9.98 19.90 -11.48
CA ARG A 134 -11.33 19.68 -11.98
C ARG A 134 -12.22 20.49 -11.06
N LYS A 135 -12.85 21.53 -11.62
CA LYS A 135 -14.00 22.15 -10.99
C LYS A 135 -14.99 21.01 -10.77
N LEU A 136 -15.12 20.54 -9.54
CA LEU A 136 -16.31 19.82 -9.12
C LEU A 136 -17.50 20.69 -9.55
N ASP A 137 -18.61 20.09 -9.96
CA ASP A 137 -19.82 20.79 -10.45
C ASP A 137 -20.53 21.65 -9.36
N HIS A 138 -19.84 21.92 -8.25
CA HIS A 138 -20.20 22.77 -7.12
C HIS A 138 -19.31 24.02 -7.08
N PRO A 139 -19.54 25.00 -7.99
CA PRO A 139 -18.74 26.21 -8.08
C PRO A 139 -18.79 27.09 -6.82
N GLU A 140 -19.80 26.93 -5.97
CA GLU A 140 -19.93 27.62 -4.68
C GLU A 140 -18.91 27.18 -3.62
N ARG A 141 -18.22 26.05 -3.82
CA ARG A 141 -17.09 25.61 -2.99
C ARG A 141 -15.73 26.01 -3.58
N LEU A 142 -15.70 26.77 -4.69
CA LEU A 142 -14.48 27.25 -5.34
C LEU A 142 -13.86 28.43 -4.58
N GLY A 143 -13.08 28.08 -3.56
CA GLY A 143 -12.10 28.97 -2.92
C GLY A 143 -10.83 28.24 -2.44
N SER A 144 -10.89 26.92 -2.36
CA SER A 144 -9.84 26.05 -1.85
C SER A 144 -9.88 24.75 -2.65
N TRP A 145 -8.79 24.38 -3.30
CA TRP A 145 -8.80 23.19 -4.16
C TRP A 145 -8.97 21.93 -3.29
N THR A 146 -9.67 20.90 -3.79
CA THR A 146 -9.81 19.58 -3.16
C THR A 146 -8.67 18.65 -3.60
N PRO A 147 -8.00 17.92 -2.68
CA PRO A 147 -7.03 16.89 -3.04
C PRO A 147 -7.55 15.98 -4.17
N SER A 148 -6.68 15.62 -5.11
CA SER A 148 -7.06 14.72 -6.20
C SER A 148 -7.25 13.30 -5.71
N THR A 149 -6.37 12.89 -4.80
CA THR A 149 -6.28 11.52 -4.32
C THR A 149 -5.94 11.50 -2.84
N MET A 150 -6.51 10.54 -2.13
CA MET A 150 -6.06 10.10 -0.81
C MET A 150 -5.66 8.64 -0.90
N PHE A 151 -4.64 8.25 -0.15
CA PHE A 151 -4.27 6.86 0.01
C PHE A 151 -4.03 6.51 1.47
N VAL A 152 -4.34 5.26 1.82
CA VAL A 152 -3.98 4.67 3.10
C VAL A 152 -3.27 3.37 2.82
N LYS A 153 -2.16 3.11 3.51
CA LYS A 153 -1.39 1.89 3.37
C LYS A 153 -1.30 1.19 4.72
N SER A 154 -1.67 -0.09 4.76
CA SER A 154 -1.56 -0.89 5.96
C SER A 154 -0.09 -1.11 6.34
N ALA A 155 0.13 -1.50 7.60
CA ALA A 155 1.38 -2.17 7.94
C ALA A 155 1.51 -3.49 7.15
N PRO A 156 2.73 -4.07 7.03
CA PRO A 156 2.88 -5.46 6.60
C PRO A 156 1.96 -6.38 7.41
N LEU A 157 1.30 -7.30 6.71
CA LEU A 157 0.38 -8.27 7.29
C LEU A 157 0.86 -9.69 6.97
N GLU A 158 0.45 -10.63 7.80
CA GLU A 158 0.52 -12.06 7.48
C GLU A 158 -0.45 -12.37 6.32
N PRO A 159 -0.11 -13.28 5.38
CA PRO A 159 -0.92 -13.56 4.21
C PRO A 159 -2.40 -13.90 4.50
N SER A 160 -2.67 -14.67 5.56
CA SER A 160 -4.04 -15.00 5.97
C SER A 160 -4.81 -13.78 6.49
N ALA A 161 -4.15 -12.93 7.28
CA ALA A 161 -4.73 -11.70 7.80
C ALA A 161 -4.99 -10.69 6.68
N ALA A 162 -4.10 -10.58 5.70
CA ALA A 162 -4.30 -9.73 4.54
C ALA A 162 -5.44 -10.22 3.64
N TYR A 163 -5.60 -11.53 3.46
CA TYR A 163 -6.72 -12.07 2.68
C TYR A 163 -8.08 -11.78 3.34
N GLU A 164 -8.22 -12.02 4.64
CA GLU A 164 -9.44 -11.67 5.36
C GLU A 164 -9.68 -10.15 5.41
N GLY A 165 -8.61 -9.37 5.57
CA GLY A 165 -8.65 -7.92 5.49
C GLY A 165 -9.14 -7.43 4.13
N PHE A 166 -8.60 -7.97 3.03
CA PHE A 166 -8.99 -7.59 1.67
C PHE A 166 -10.45 -7.93 1.39
N LYS A 167 -10.92 -9.11 1.81
CA LYS A 167 -12.34 -9.49 1.70
C LYS A 167 -13.26 -8.54 2.47
N ARG A 168 -12.89 -8.21 3.70
CA ARG A 168 -13.63 -7.25 4.52
C ARG A 168 -13.68 -5.88 3.84
N ASP A 169 -12.54 -5.40 3.35
CA ASP A 169 -12.45 -4.06 2.74
C ASP A 169 -13.25 -3.98 1.43
N LEU A 170 -13.25 -5.04 0.61
CA LEU A 170 -14.13 -5.16 -0.58
C LEU A 170 -15.62 -5.13 -0.17
N ALA A 171 -16.00 -5.94 0.82
CA ALA A 171 -17.38 -5.98 1.29
C ALA A 171 -17.83 -4.64 1.89
N ALA A 172 -16.93 -3.90 2.54
CA ALA A 172 -17.21 -2.60 3.12
C ALA A 172 -17.54 -1.52 2.08
N VAL A 173 -17.17 -1.71 0.80
CA VAL A 173 -17.57 -0.86 -0.33
C VAL A 173 -18.55 -1.55 -1.28
N GLY A 174 -19.18 -2.65 -0.86
CA GLY A 174 -20.18 -3.37 -1.65
C GLY A 174 -19.63 -4.17 -2.84
N LEU A 175 -18.32 -4.45 -2.88
CA LEU A 175 -17.69 -5.26 -3.92
C LEU A 175 -17.74 -6.77 -3.61
N PRO A 176 -17.82 -7.63 -4.64
CA PRO A 176 -17.79 -9.08 -4.45
C PRO A 176 -16.40 -9.56 -4.00
N PRO A 177 -16.31 -10.73 -3.34
CA PRO A 177 -15.03 -11.26 -2.85
C PRO A 177 -14.14 -11.86 -3.95
N ASP A 178 -14.59 -11.93 -5.21
CA ASP A 178 -13.89 -12.61 -6.32
C ASP A 178 -12.46 -12.09 -6.54
N ALA A 179 -12.23 -10.79 -6.32
CA ALA A 179 -10.90 -10.19 -6.39
C ALA A 179 -9.97 -10.76 -5.30
N ALA A 180 -10.46 -10.97 -4.09
CA ALA A 180 -9.67 -11.57 -3.02
C ALA A 180 -9.40 -13.06 -3.26
N GLU A 181 -10.36 -13.81 -3.82
CA GLU A 181 -10.15 -15.21 -4.20
C GLU A 181 -9.10 -15.34 -5.31
N THR A 182 -9.16 -14.46 -6.31
CA THR A 182 -8.16 -14.38 -7.39
C THR A 182 -6.78 -14.08 -6.81
N TRP A 183 -6.69 -13.07 -5.94
CA TRP A 183 -5.42 -12.70 -5.30
C TRP A 183 -4.81 -13.84 -4.47
N LEU A 184 -5.63 -14.55 -3.69
CA LEU A 184 -5.18 -15.71 -2.90
C LEU A 184 -4.70 -16.86 -3.79
N ALA A 185 -5.40 -17.13 -4.90
CA ALA A 185 -5.01 -18.16 -5.85
C ALA A 185 -3.68 -17.82 -6.53
N GLU A 186 -3.50 -16.57 -6.97
CA GLU A 186 -2.24 -16.09 -7.55
C GLU A 186 -1.09 -16.18 -6.55
N MET A 187 -1.30 -15.70 -5.31
CA MET A 187 -0.32 -15.79 -4.21
C MET A 187 0.15 -17.22 -3.97
N ARG A 188 -0.76 -18.20 -3.90
CA ARG A 188 -0.42 -19.61 -3.66
C ARG A 188 0.30 -20.28 -4.82
N SER A 189 0.06 -19.82 -6.05
CA SER A 189 0.63 -20.41 -7.25
C SER A 189 1.98 -19.80 -7.66
N THR A 190 2.34 -18.65 -7.09
CA THR A 190 3.54 -17.91 -7.46
C THR A 190 4.77 -18.44 -6.71
N PRO A 191 5.88 -18.76 -7.40
CA PRO A 191 7.13 -19.12 -6.74
C PRO A 191 7.62 -17.98 -5.82
N THR A 192 8.11 -18.32 -4.63
CA THR A 192 8.64 -17.32 -3.68
C THR A 192 10.07 -16.87 -4.00
N ALA A 193 10.76 -17.57 -4.89
CA ALA A 193 12.12 -17.26 -5.30
C ALA A 193 12.39 -17.63 -6.76
N GLY A 194 13.36 -16.96 -7.36
CA GLY A 194 13.83 -17.20 -8.72
C GLY A 194 13.81 -15.96 -9.61
N PRO A 195 14.45 -16.02 -10.78
CA PRO A 195 14.45 -14.92 -11.73
C PRO A 195 13.03 -14.62 -12.22
N GLY A 196 12.65 -13.34 -12.25
CA GLY A 196 11.35 -12.89 -12.76
C GLY A 196 10.19 -12.98 -11.77
N VAL A 197 10.42 -13.34 -10.51
CA VAL A 197 9.40 -13.27 -9.46
C VAL A 197 9.14 -11.81 -9.09
N GLY A 198 7.95 -11.31 -9.43
CA GLY A 198 7.51 -9.95 -9.16
C GLY A 198 6.37 -9.88 -8.14
N PRO A 199 5.97 -8.67 -7.71
CA PRO A 199 4.83 -8.50 -6.83
C PRO A 199 3.52 -8.87 -7.53
N ILE A 200 2.60 -9.45 -6.77
CA ILE A 200 1.23 -9.76 -7.19
C ILE A 200 0.34 -8.64 -6.66
N GLN A 201 -0.45 -8.04 -7.54
CA GLN A 201 -1.35 -6.95 -7.18
C GLN A 201 -2.71 -7.19 -7.79
N VAL A 202 -3.74 -7.17 -6.94
CA VAL A 202 -5.14 -7.19 -7.38
C VAL A 202 -5.82 -5.95 -6.81
N ARG A 203 -6.55 -5.26 -7.68
CA ARG A 203 -7.30 -4.04 -7.36
C ARG A 203 -8.71 -4.18 -7.88
N ASP A 204 -9.67 -3.68 -7.12
CA ASP A 204 -11.04 -3.48 -7.59
C ASP A 204 -11.55 -2.10 -7.14
N PHE A 205 -12.63 -1.62 -7.75
CA PHE A 205 -13.11 -0.26 -7.62
C PHE A 205 -14.61 -0.18 -7.39
N ALA A 206 -15.01 0.60 -6.40
CA ALA A 206 -16.40 1.01 -6.17
C ALA A 206 -16.57 2.51 -6.43
N GLU A 207 -17.78 2.90 -6.80
CA GLU A 207 -18.21 4.31 -6.75
C GLU A 207 -19.02 4.49 -5.46
N VAL A 208 -18.64 5.47 -4.64
CA VAL A 208 -19.31 5.80 -3.38
C VAL A 208 -19.64 7.29 -3.40
N GLY A 209 -20.87 7.64 -3.76
CA GLY A 209 -21.25 9.02 -4.06
C GLY A 209 -20.39 9.62 -5.18
N TYR A 210 -19.58 10.62 -4.85
CA TYR A 210 -18.66 11.30 -5.78
C TYR A 210 -17.22 10.75 -5.76
N LEU A 211 -16.96 9.70 -4.98
CA LEU A 211 -15.65 9.08 -4.84
C LEU A 211 -15.55 7.82 -5.70
N GLU A 212 -14.41 7.66 -6.38
CA GLU A 212 -13.93 6.33 -6.75
C GLU A 212 -13.08 5.79 -5.61
N VAL A 213 -13.44 4.62 -5.08
CA VAL A 213 -12.69 3.93 -4.03
C VAL A 213 -12.04 2.69 -4.62
N ALA A 214 -10.72 2.70 -4.71
CA ALA A 214 -9.94 1.53 -5.09
C ALA A 214 -9.48 0.77 -3.84
N VAL A 215 -9.74 -0.53 -3.79
CA VAL A 215 -9.20 -1.44 -2.77
C VAL A 215 -8.13 -2.29 -3.45
N LEU A 216 -6.90 -2.24 -2.95
CA LEU A 216 -5.74 -2.95 -3.49
C LEU A 216 -5.15 -3.89 -2.44
N ALA A 217 -4.89 -5.13 -2.84
CA ALA A 217 -4.01 -6.04 -2.13
C ALA A 217 -2.73 -6.27 -2.94
N SER A 218 -1.59 -6.22 -2.25
CA SER A 218 -0.26 -6.46 -2.83
C SER A 218 0.46 -7.55 -2.04
N TYR A 219 1.08 -8.49 -2.73
CA TYR A 219 1.98 -9.49 -2.17
C TYR A 219 3.34 -9.42 -2.85
N SER A 220 4.42 -9.39 -2.08
CA SER A 220 5.79 -9.51 -2.57
C SER A 220 6.34 -10.87 -2.17
N PRO A 221 6.51 -11.83 -3.11
CA PRO A 221 6.97 -13.17 -2.77
C PRO A 221 8.41 -13.20 -2.23
N VAL A 222 9.27 -12.29 -2.71
CA VAL A 222 10.69 -12.22 -2.32
C VAL A 222 10.89 -11.86 -0.85
N GLY A 223 9.94 -11.12 -0.25
CA GLY A 223 9.97 -10.73 1.16
C GLY A 223 8.82 -11.28 1.98
N ASP A 224 8.04 -12.22 1.42
CA ASP A 224 6.79 -12.75 1.98
C ASP A 224 5.89 -11.68 2.63
N THR A 225 5.81 -10.52 1.99
CA THR A 225 5.19 -9.33 2.58
C THR A 225 3.87 -9.06 1.88
N THR A 226 2.79 -8.97 2.65
CA THR A 226 1.49 -8.49 2.15
C THR A 226 1.16 -7.10 2.69
N VAL A 227 0.52 -6.29 1.87
CA VAL A 227 0.03 -4.97 2.23
C VAL A 227 -1.33 -4.75 1.59
N LEU A 228 -2.23 -4.13 2.35
CA LEU A 228 -3.50 -3.61 1.85
C LEU A 228 -3.38 -2.10 1.71
N SER A 229 -4.03 -1.55 0.70
CA SER A 229 -4.13 -0.10 0.56
C SER A 229 -5.45 0.30 -0.06
N TRP A 230 -5.89 1.50 0.29
CA TRP A 230 -7.00 2.15 -0.39
C TRP A 230 -6.52 3.36 -1.13
N THR A 231 -7.22 3.69 -2.20
CA THR A 231 -7.07 4.94 -2.91
C THR A 231 -8.46 5.53 -3.11
N LEU A 232 -8.67 6.76 -2.66
CA LEU A 232 -9.91 7.50 -2.83
C LEU A 232 -9.62 8.64 -3.79
N THR A 233 -10.37 8.71 -4.89
CA THR A 233 -10.19 9.74 -5.92
C THR A 233 -11.46 10.56 -6.04
N TRP A 234 -11.33 11.88 -5.90
CA TRP A 234 -12.41 12.83 -6.13
C TRP A 234 -12.51 13.18 -7.61
N ALA A 235 -13.73 13.23 -8.14
CA ALA A 235 -13.99 13.53 -9.57
C ALA A 235 -13.19 12.66 -10.56
N PRO A 236 -13.29 11.31 -10.44
CA PRO A 236 -12.50 10.40 -11.25
C PRO A 236 -12.65 10.70 -12.76
N PRO A 237 -11.60 10.50 -13.58
CA PRO A 237 -11.72 10.62 -15.02
C PRO A 237 -12.79 9.64 -15.53
N PRO A 238 -13.58 10.01 -16.56
CA PRO A 238 -14.54 9.08 -17.15
C PRO A 238 -13.82 7.81 -17.59
N ARG A 239 -14.32 6.65 -17.15
CA ARG A 239 -13.78 5.34 -17.53
C ARG A 239 -13.95 5.16 -19.04
N ARG A 240 -12.85 4.87 -19.74
CA ARG A 240 -12.83 4.60 -21.19
C ARG A 240 -13.11 3.14 -21.48
#